data_AF-A0A529YKL3-F1
#
_entry.id   AF-A0A529YKL3-F1
#
_cell.length_a   1.000
_cell.length_b   1.000
_cell.length_c   1.000
_cell.angle_alpha   90.00
_cell.angle_beta   90.00
_cell.angle_gamma   90.00
#
_symmetry.space_group_name_H-M   'P 1'
#
loop_
_entity.id
_entity.type
_entity.pdbx_description
1 polymer ?
#
loop_
_entity_poly.entity_id
_entity_poly.type
_entity_poly.pdbx_seq_one_letter_code
_entity_poly.pdbx_strand_id
1 'polypeptide(L)'
;MTAVFDPTPTPPVEILAVLSLLSPEVVRDIEQNWNAPVSDYARHLWRPVARPVSGPAIAARSILREVLRQRLGAIMQPDEIGRTLDEFENRPVIQSGLHCLLLMDRITFDAILLAWLGAVESGQSAFFGFMGATMTMETVGREGPGWLDLGDDKVNLFGLGRHKLCRKSVCVAGPVSLNKRALEAVGDETDGSRWRGTLLASQDKVFGT
;
A
#
# COMPACT_ATOMS: atom_id res chain seq x y z
N MET A 1 -33.10 16.27 -14.18
CA MET A 1 -31.66 16.41 -14.48
C MET A 1 -31.22 15.13 -15.16
N THR A 2 -30.99 15.19 -16.46
CA THR A 2 -30.40 14.10 -17.24
C THR A 2 -28.95 13.94 -16.82
N ALA A 3 -28.59 12.79 -16.25
CA ALA A 3 -27.20 12.43 -16.00
C ALA A 3 -26.49 12.40 -17.35
N VAL A 4 -25.60 13.37 -17.56
CA VAL A 4 -24.62 13.31 -18.64
C VAL A 4 -23.70 12.16 -18.27
N PHE A 5 -23.82 11.03 -18.98
CA PHE A 5 -22.81 9.98 -18.92
C PHE A 5 -21.50 10.61 -19.37
N ASP A 6 -20.54 10.73 -18.46
CA ASP A 6 -19.16 11.01 -18.83
C ASP A 6 -18.74 9.92 -19.82
N PRO A 7 -18.13 10.26 -20.97
CA PRO A 7 -17.63 9.25 -21.88
C PRO A 7 -16.66 8.38 -21.09
N THR A 8 -16.82 7.05 -21.20
CA THR A 8 -15.88 6.09 -20.61
C THR A 8 -14.47 6.59 -20.92
N PRO A 9 -13.65 6.91 -19.91
CA PRO A 9 -12.34 7.48 -20.14
C PRO A 9 -11.60 6.56 -21.11
N THR A 10 -10.91 7.13 -22.10
CA THR A 10 -10.10 6.35 -23.04
C THR A 10 -8.65 6.33 -22.60
N PRO A 11 -7.90 5.24 -22.85
CA PRO A 11 -6.48 5.20 -22.54
C PRO A 11 -5.72 6.36 -23.23
N PRO A 12 -4.66 6.90 -22.62
CA PRO A 12 -3.88 7.99 -23.21
C PRO A 12 -3.05 7.48 -24.40
N VAL A 13 -3.62 7.54 -25.60
CA VAL A 13 -3.10 6.92 -26.83
C VAL A 13 -1.64 7.29 -27.13
N GLU A 14 -1.27 8.56 -26.97
CA GLU A 14 0.10 9.03 -27.24
C GLU A 14 1.11 8.45 -26.23
N ILE A 15 0.74 8.34 -24.95
CA ILE A 15 1.59 7.76 -23.90
C ILE A 15 1.76 6.25 -24.16
N LEU A 16 0.67 5.55 -24.50
CA LEU A 16 0.72 4.13 -24.81
C LEU A 16 1.56 3.83 -26.07
N ALA A 17 1.50 4.69 -27.09
CA ALA A 17 2.34 4.55 -28.28
C ALA A 17 3.83 4.61 -27.93
N VAL A 18 4.24 5.55 -27.08
CA VAL A 18 5.65 5.64 -26.60
C VAL A 18 6.00 4.46 -25.71
N LEU A 19 5.15 4.09 -24.75
CA LEU A 19 5.38 2.94 -23.86
C LEU A 19 5.48 1.62 -24.61
N SER A 20 4.80 1.47 -25.76
CA SER A 20 4.81 0.23 -26.54
C SER A 20 6.20 -0.12 -27.06
N LEU A 21 7.06 0.90 -27.23
CA LEU A 21 8.46 0.74 -27.64
C LEU A 21 9.36 0.25 -26.49
N LEU A 22 8.97 0.52 -25.24
CA LEU A 22 9.78 0.21 -24.05
C LEU A 22 9.28 -1.02 -23.31
N SER A 23 7.97 -1.21 -23.25
CA SER A 23 7.30 -2.22 -22.42
C SER A 23 5.96 -2.60 -23.05
N PRO A 24 5.97 -3.34 -24.18
CA PRO A 24 4.76 -3.69 -24.92
C PRO A 24 3.77 -4.53 -24.10
N GLU A 25 4.25 -5.30 -23.13
CA GLU A 25 3.41 -6.07 -22.21
C GLU A 25 2.59 -5.17 -21.29
N VAL A 26 3.18 -4.07 -20.80
CA VAL A 26 2.49 -3.08 -19.96
C VAL A 26 1.39 -2.38 -20.75
N VAL A 27 1.67 -2.01 -22.01
CA VAL A 27 0.66 -1.39 -22.88
C VAL A 27 -0.52 -2.33 -23.11
N ARG A 28 -0.23 -3.60 -23.45
CA ARG A 28 -1.27 -4.62 -23.64
C ARG A 28 -2.12 -4.79 -22.38
N ASP A 29 -1.49 -4.83 -21.21
CA ASP A 29 -2.19 -4.93 -19.93
C ASP A 29 -3.11 -3.71 -19.71
N ILE A 30 -2.62 -2.50 -19.98
CA ILE A 30 -3.42 -1.27 -19.83
C ILE A 30 -4.60 -1.27 -20.79
N GLU A 31 -4.38 -1.57 -22.08
CA GLU A 31 -5.44 -1.57 -23.09
C GLU A 31 -6.53 -2.61 -22.80
N GLN A 32 -6.13 -3.81 -22.35
CA GLN A 32 -7.07 -4.89 -22.02
C GLN A 32 -7.88 -4.61 -20.76
N ASN A 33 -7.27 -3.92 -19.78
CA ASN A 33 -7.85 -3.77 -18.44
C ASN A 33 -8.26 -2.33 -18.11
N TRP A 34 -8.23 -1.40 -19.07
CA TRP A 34 -8.47 0.03 -18.82
C TRP A 34 -9.81 0.31 -18.12
N ASN A 35 -10.85 -0.42 -18.52
CA ASN A 35 -12.20 -0.31 -17.95
C ASN A 35 -12.50 -1.43 -16.95
N ALA A 36 -11.53 -2.27 -16.61
CA ALA A 36 -11.72 -3.32 -15.63
C ALA A 36 -11.86 -2.69 -14.23
N PRO A 37 -12.62 -3.32 -13.32
CA PRO A 37 -12.62 -2.95 -11.91
C PRO A 37 -11.19 -2.86 -11.35
N VAL A 38 -10.95 -1.89 -10.46
CA VAL A 38 -9.63 -1.73 -9.80
C VAL A 38 -9.21 -3.01 -9.07
N SER A 39 -10.16 -3.80 -8.56
CA SER A 39 -9.92 -5.11 -7.95
C SER A 39 -9.32 -6.12 -8.93
N ASP A 40 -9.72 -6.11 -10.20
CA ASP A 40 -9.16 -6.99 -11.23
C ASP A 40 -7.72 -6.62 -11.56
N TYR A 41 -7.44 -5.32 -11.67
CA TYR A 41 -6.08 -4.82 -11.83
C TYR A 41 -5.21 -5.15 -10.61
N ALA A 42 -5.73 -4.96 -9.39
CA ALA A 42 -5.04 -5.32 -8.16
C ALA A 42 -4.73 -6.83 -8.11
N ARG A 43 -5.69 -7.68 -8.47
CA ARG A 43 -5.49 -9.14 -8.55
C ARG A 43 -4.41 -9.51 -9.57
N HIS A 44 -4.41 -8.86 -10.73
CA HIS A 44 -3.40 -9.06 -11.79
C HIS A 44 -2.00 -8.69 -11.32
N LEU A 45 -1.84 -7.56 -10.62
CA LEU A 45 -0.56 -7.14 -10.04
C LEU A 45 -0.07 -8.12 -8.96
N TRP A 46 -0.98 -8.77 -8.23
CA TRP A 46 -0.68 -9.75 -7.17
C TRP A 46 -0.55 -11.21 -7.67
N ARG A 47 -0.50 -11.43 -8.99
CA ARG A 47 -0.26 -12.75 -9.57
C ARG A 47 1.10 -13.32 -9.11
N PRO A 48 1.25 -14.66 -9.07
CA PRO A 48 2.54 -15.25 -8.75
C PRO A 48 3.67 -14.75 -9.64
N VAL A 49 4.82 -14.43 -9.03
CA VAL A 49 6.01 -13.92 -9.73
C VAL A 49 7.09 -14.99 -9.82
N ALA A 50 7.97 -14.84 -10.81
CA ALA A 50 9.10 -15.74 -10.97
C ALA A 50 10.00 -15.72 -9.73
N ARG A 51 10.47 -16.90 -9.31
CA ARG A 51 11.41 -17.03 -8.20
C ARG A 51 12.77 -16.45 -8.58
N PRO A 52 13.54 -15.96 -7.59
CA PRO A 52 14.90 -15.53 -7.86
C PRO A 52 15.74 -16.69 -8.41
N VAL A 53 16.47 -16.42 -9.49
CA VAL A 53 17.30 -17.43 -10.16
C VAL A 53 18.77 -17.36 -9.78
N SER A 54 19.23 -16.22 -9.24
CA SER A 54 20.63 -16.05 -8.87
C SER A 54 20.92 -16.61 -7.48
N GLY A 55 22.08 -17.24 -7.31
CA GLY A 55 22.53 -17.78 -6.02
C GLY A 55 22.46 -16.78 -4.86
N PRO A 56 22.95 -15.53 -5.02
CA PRO A 56 22.83 -14.51 -3.97
C PRO A 56 21.38 -14.16 -3.61
N ALA A 57 20.49 -14.05 -4.60
CA ALA A 57 19.10 -13.71 -4.34
C ALA A 57 18.35 -14.87 -3.65
N ILE A 58 18.66 -16.11 -4.03
CA ILE A 58 18.15 -17.32 -3.34
C ILE A 58 18.63 -17.34 -1.88
N ALA A 59 19.92 -17.08 -1.64
CA ALA A 59 20.48 -17.06 -0.29
C ALA A 59 19.87 -15.95 0.57
N ALA A 60 19.77 -14.72 0.05
CA ALA A 60 19.15 -13.60 0.75
C ALA A 60 17.68 -13.87 1.08
N ARG A 61 16.92 -14.45 0.13
CA ARG A 61 15.51 -14.80 0.34
C ARG A 61 15.35 -15.92 1.37
N SER A 62 16.24 -16.91 1.39
CA SER A 62 16.26 -17.97 2.41
C SER A 62 16.47 -17.40 3.83
N ILE A 63 17.42 -16.48 4.00
CA ILE A 63 17.66 -15.80 5.29
C ILE A 63 16.39 -15.08 5.75
N LEU A 64 15.78 -14.30 4.85
CA LEU A 64 14.56 -13.56 5.15
C LEU A 64 13.39 -14.48 5.50
N ARG A 65 13.22 -15.57 4.76
CA ARG A 65 12.19 -16.59 5.03
C ARG A 65 12.35 -17.22 6.41
N GLU A 66 13.58 -17.49 6.84
CA GLU A 66 13.85 -18.02 8.18
C GLU A 66 13.56 -17.01 9.28
N VAL A 67 13.94 -15.75 9.10
CA VAL A 67 13.58 -14.67 10.04
C VAL A 67 12.06 -14.52 10.13
N LEU A 68 11.36 -14.55 8.99
CA LEU A 68 9.90 -14.50 8.95
C LEU A 68 9.29 -15.68 9.71
N ARG A 69 9.74 -16.91 9.47
CA ARG A 69 9.27 -18.09 10.19
C ARG A 69 9.33 -17.91 11.70
N GLN A 70 10.46 -17.42 12.22
CA GLN A 70 10.66 -17.18 13.65
C GLN A 70 9.71 -16.10 14.19
N ARG A 71 9.48 -15.03 13.41
CA ARG A 71 8.57 -13.94 13.82
C ARG A 71 7.10 -14.34 13.74
N LEU A 72 6.70 -15.07 12.71
CA LEU A 72 5.33 -15.57 12.56
C LEU A 72 4.99 -16.58 13.66
N GLY A 73 5.96 -17.38 14.12
CA GLY A 73 5.78 -18.27 15.26
C GLY A 73 5.39 -17.58 16.58
N ALA A 74 5.58 -16.26 16.69
CA ALA A 74 5.13 -15.48 17.84
C ALA A 74 3.68 -14.97 17.72
N ILE A 75 3.07 -15.02 16.53
CA ILE A 75 1.78 -14.36 16.23
C ILE A 75 0.77 -15.21 15.45
N MET A 76 1.16 -16.37 14.92
CA MET A 76 0.32 -17.24 14.08
C MET A 76 0.37 -18.69 14.55
N GLN A 77 -0.66 -19.47 14.19
CA GLN A 77 -0.68 -20.90 14.44
C GLN A 77 0.26 -21.65 13.47
N PRO A 78 0.84 -22.80 13.88
CA PRO A 78 1.84 -23.51 13.06
C PRO A 78 1.42 -23.86 11.64
N ASP A 79 0.14 -24.19 11.44
CA ASP A 79 -0.49 -24.51 10.16
C ASP A 79 -0.62 -23.29 9.24
N GLU A 80 -0.87 -22.11 9.80
CA GLU A 80 -0.93 -20.84 9.05
C GLU A 80 0.45 -20.35 8.60
N ILE A 81 1.49 -20.64 9.39
CA ILE A 81 2.87 -20.24 9.08
C ILE A 81 3.35 -20.87 7.76
N GLY A 82 3.06 -22.16 7.54
CA GLY A 82 3.45 -22.86 6.32
C GLY A 82 2.88 -22.20 5.07
N ARG A 83 1.55 -22.00 5.06
CA ARG A 83 0.85 -21.32 3.96
C ARG A 83 1.38 -19.90 3.74
N THR A 84 1.56 -19.14 4.81
CA THR A 84 2.04 -17.75 4.77
C THR A 84 3.44 -17.66 4.16
N LEU A 85 4.36 -18.57 4.52
CA LEU A 85 5.70 -18.62 3.95
C LEU A 85 5.71 -19.06 2.48
N ASP A 86 4.79 -19.93 2.07
CA ASP A 86 4.65 -20.33 0.67
C ASP A 86 4.07 -19.20 -0.18
N GLU A 87 3.11 -18.44 0.36
CA GLU A 87 2.60 -17.22 -0.29
C GLU A 87 3.71 -16.18 -0.45
N PHE A 88 4.50 -15.93 0.60
CA PHE A 88 5.67 -15.05 0.54
C PHE A 88 6.64 -15.43 -0.59
N GLU A 89 6.87 -16.73 -0.78
CA GLU A 89 7.80 -17.20 -1.80
C GLU A 89 7.31 -17.00 -3.23
N ASN A 90 6.00 -17.09 -3.45
CA ASN A 90 5.45 -17.12 -4.80
C ASN A 90 4.76 -15.82 -5.22
N ARG A 91 4.49 -14.90 -4.29
CA ARG A 91 3.69 -13.70 -4.55
C ARG A 91 4.52 -12.42 -4.38
N PRO A 92 4.09 -11.31 -5.00
CA PRO A 92 4.75 -10.02 -4.80
C PRO A 92 4.73 -9.63 -3.33
N VAL A 93 5.83 -9.02 -2.90
CA VAL A 93 5.90 -8.32 -1.61
C VAL A 93 6.01 -6.84 -1.94
N ILE A 94 5.30 -5.98 -1.22
CA ILE A 94 5.56 -4.55 -1.37
C ILE A 94 6.94 -4.27 -0.77
N GLN A 95 7.90 -4.04 -1.65
CA GLN A 95 9.14 -3.37 -1.30
C GLN A 95 8.96 -1.89 -1.56
N SER A 96 8.15 -1.28 -0.71
CA SER A 96 8.03 0.16 -0.68
C SER A 96 9.07 0.69 0.29
N GLY A 97 9.66 1.84 -0.01
CA GLY A 97 10.16 2.71 1.05
C GLY A 97 8.97 3.27 1.82
N LEU A 98 8.10 2.41 2.37
CA LEU A 98 7.01 2.87 3.23
C LEU A 98 7.68 3.36 4.49
N HIS A 99 7.90 4.65 4.42
CA HIS A 99 8.41 5.51 5.42
C HIS A 99 7.58 5.28 6.69
N CYS A 100 8.21 4.95 7.82
CA CYS A 100 7.51 4.81 9.11
C CYS A 100 6.56 5.99 9.33
N LEU A 101 5.25 5.75 9.25
CA LEU A 101 4.26 6.83 9.24
C LEU A 101 3.46 6.83 10.54
N LEU A 102 3.60 7.94 11.26
CA LEU A 102 2.63 8.35 12.28
C LEU A 102 1.27 8.70 11.65
N LEU A 103 1.19 8.95 10.33
CA LEU A 103 -0.04 9.14 9.54
C LEU A 103 0.22 8.78 8.07
N MET A 104 -0.67 8.03 7.40
CA MET A 104 -0.50 7.71 5.98
C MET A 104 -0.76 8.96 5.12
N ASP A 105 0.25 9.43 4.37
CA ASP A 105 0.00 10.36 3.27
C ASP A 105 -0.84 9.67 2.18
N ARG A 106 -1.50 10.45 1.32
CA ARG A 106 -2.46 9.91 0.36
C ARG A 106 -1.85 8.89 -0.60
N ILE A 107 -0.64 9.13 -1.08
CA ILE A 107 0.06 8.24 -2.02
C ILE A 107 0.39 6.91 -1.33
N THR A 108 0.91 6.99 -0.10
CA THR A 108 1.16 5.82 0.73
C THR A 108 -0.12 5.03 1.02
N PHE A 109 -1.19 5.72 1.41
CA PHE A 109 -2.47 5.08 1.69
C PHE A 109 -3.01 4.34 0.46
N ASP A 110 -3.06 5.01 -0.69
CA ASP A 110 -3.58 4.44 -1.94
C ASP A 110 -2.71 3.24 -2.39
N ALA A 111 -1.38 3.30 -2.20
CA ALA A 111 -0.48 2.18 -2.50
C ALA A 111 -0.72 0.98 -1.57
N ILE A 112 -0.89 1.20 -0.26
CA ILE A 112 -1.21 0.13 0.70
C ILE A 112 -2.58 -0.46 0.39
N LEU A 113 -3.58 0.37 0.10
CA LEU A 113 -4.94 -0.05 -0.20
C LEU A 113 -4.98 -0.92 -1.45
N LEU A 114 -4.38 -0.48 -2.55
CA LEU A 114 -4.33 -1.23 -3.80
C LEU A 114 -3.67 -2.61 -3.59
N ALA A 115 -2.63 -2.63 -2.78
CA ALA A 115 -1.89 -3.83 -2.52
C ALA A 115 -2.56 -4.81 -1.57
N TRP A 116 -3.22 -4.27 -0.53
CA TRP A 116 -4.10 -5.04 0.33
C TRP A 116 -5.25 -5.65 -0.49
N LEU A 117 -5.87 -4.87 -1.38
CA LEU A 117 -6.90 -5.35 -2.29
C LEU A 117 -6.36 -6.48 -3.17
N GLY A 118 -5.17 -6.34 -3.74
CA GLY A 118 -4.52 -7.39 -4.52
C GLY A 118 -4.27 -8.68 -3.72
N ALA A 119 -3.88 -8.56 -2.45
CA ALA A 119 -3.70 -9.69 -1.55
C ALA A 119 -5.02 -10.42 -1.23
N VAL A 120 -6.09 -9.65 -0.93
CA VAL A 120 -7.44 -10.18 -0.66
C VAL A 120 -8.00 -10.88 -1.90
N GLU A 121 -7.97 -10.21 -3.05
CA GLU A 121 -8.45 -10.74 -4.33
C GLU A 121 -7.66 -11.97 -4.81
N SER A 122 -6.43 -12.13 -4.30
CA SER A 122 -5.58 -13.29 -4.54
C SER A 122 -5.75 -14.43 -3.53
N GLY A 123 -6.61 -14.24 -2.53
CA GLY A 123 -6.87 -15.22 -1.46
C GLY A 123 -5.67 -15.43 -0.54
N GLN A 124 -4.78 -14.44 -0.38
CA GLN A 124 -3.62 -14.56 0.49
C GLN A 124 -4.02 -14.58 1.96
N SER A 125 -3.41 -15.47 2.73
CA SER A 125 -3.53 -15.53 4.19
C SER A 125 -2.79 -14.40 4.91
N ALA A 126 -1.77 -13.83 4.27
CA ALA A 126 -1.00 -12.72 4.82
C ALA A 126 -0.61 -11.69 3.75
N PHE A 127 -0.50 -10.44 4.20
CA PHE A 127 -0.03 -9.32 3.40
C PHE A 127 1.33 -8.85 3.96
N PHE A 128 2.37 -8.91 3.13
CA PHE A 128 3.73 -8.53 3.52
C PHE A 128 4.06 -7.12 3.02
N GLY A 129 4.40 -6.23 3.95
CA GLY A 129 4.98 -4.92 3.67
C GLY A 129 6.38 -4.81 4.24
N PHE A 130 7.38 -4.52 3.40
CA PHE A 130 8.67 -4.06 3.88
C PHE A 130 8.64 -2.54 4.04
N MET A 131 8.96 -2.07 5.24
CA MET A 131 8.88 -0.66 5.62
C MET A 131 10.29 -0.15 5.94
N GLY A 132 10.60 1.09 5.55
CA GLY A 132 11.84 1.74 5.95
C GLY A 132 11.77 2.07 7.44
N ALA A 133 12.69 1.54 8.25
CA ALA A 133 12.63 1.63 9.71
C ALA A 133 12.80 3.05 10.27
N THR A 134 13.39 4.00 9.54
CA THR A 134 13.62 5.36 10.04
C THR A 134 13.31 6.41 9.00
N MET A 135 12.64 7.49 9.41
CA MET A 135 12.25 8.58 8.53
C MET A 135 12.38 9.94 9.15
N THR A 136 13.07 10.85 8.46
CA THR A 136 13.13 12.26 8.83
C THR A 136 11.72 12.84 8.84
N MET A 137 11.35 13.59 9.89
CA MET A 137 9.99 14.12 10.07
C MET A 137 9.56 15.08 8.96
N GLU A 138 10.51 15.75 8.31
CA GLU A 138 10.27 16.44 7.05
C GLU A 138 11.37 16.06 6.05
N THR A 139 11.00 15.31 5.01
CA THR A 139 11.90 14.82 3.95
C THR A 139 12.10 15.89 2.88
N VAL A 140 11.01 16.47 2.43
CA VAL A 140 10.91 17.58 1.47
C VAL A 140 9.85 18.55 2.02
N GLY A 141 9.78 19.78 1.50
CA GLY A 141 8.93 20.81 2.09
C GLY A 141 7.47 20.39 2.27
N ARG A 142 7.02 20.44 3.54
CA ARG A 142 5.67 19.99 3.95
C ARG A 142 5.38 18.51 3.62
N GLU A 143 6.41 17.67 3.54
CA GLU A 143 6.30 16.24 3.24
C GLU A 143 7.12 15.42 4.25
N GLY A 144 6.60 14.25 4.63
CA GLY A 144 7.17 13.39 5.66
C GLY A 144 6.22 13.18 6.84
N PRO A 145 6.56 12.31 7.80
CA PRO A 145 5.67 11.90 8.89
C PRO A 145 5.37 13.01 9.90
N GLY A 146 5.99 14.19 9.77
CA GLY A 146 5.66 15.42 10.47
C GLY A 146 4.42 16.14 9.95
N TRP A 147 3.91 15.76 8.78
CA TRP A 147 2.86 16.44 8.04
C TRP A 147 1.71 15.50 7.72
N LEU A 148 0.47 16.01 7.86
CA LEU A 148 -0.75 15.35 7.40
C LEU A 148 -1.24 16.05 6.15
N ASP A 149 -1.39 15.29 5.08
CA ASP A 149 -2.00 15.76 3.83
C ASP A 149 -3.52 15.58 3.89
N LEU A 150 -4.26 16.69 3.85
CA LEU A 150 -5.71 16.73 3.79
C LEU A 150 -6.24 16.91 2.36
N GLY A 151 -5.35 16.97 1.37
CA GLY A 151 -5.65 17.19 -0.04
C GLY A 151 -5.59 18.66 -0.44
N ASP A 152 -6.36 19.52 0.24
CA ASP A 152 -6.39 20.96 0.03
C ASP A 152 -5.40 21.73 0.93
N ASP A 153 -4.98 21.12 2.05
CA ASP A 153 -3.97 21.67 2.94
C ASP A 153 -3.05 20.58 3.53
N LYS A 154 -1.90 20.99 4.05
CA LYS A 154 -0.98 20.14 4.81
C LYS A 154 -0.77 20.68 6.22
N VAL A 155 -1.13 19.89 7.23
CA VAL A 155 -1.05 20.27 8.64
C VAL A 155 0.23 19.73 9.27
N ASN A 156 0.95 20.58 10.00
CA ASN A 156 2.10 20.17 10.80
C ASN A 156 1.63 19.54 12.11
N LEU A 157 1.82 18.24 12.25
CA LEU A 157 1.30 17.45 13.37
C LEU A 157 1.96 17.75 14.71
N PHE A 158 3.17 18.29 14.66
CA PHE A 158 4.01 18.49 15.85
C PHE A 158 4.15 19.95 16.23
N GLY A 159 3.61 20.88 15.41
CA GLY A 159 3.79 22.32 15.59
C GLY A 159 5.27 22.76 15.55
N LEU A 160 6.16 21.94 14.99
CA LEU A 160 7.59 22.20 14.97
C LEU A 160 7.99 22.90 13.66
N GLY A 161 8.78 23.96 13.75
CA GLY A 161 9.34 24.59 12.54
C GLY A 161 10.21 23.62 11.73
N ARG A 162 10.26 23.82 10.41
CA ARG A 162 11.02 23.01 9.43
C ARG A 162 12.41 22.59 9.91
N HIS A 163 13.19 23.53 10.46
CA HIS A 163 14.55 23.28 10.96
C HIS A 163 14.62 22.15 12.01
N LYS A 164 13.57 21.97 12.82
CA LYS A 164 13.48 20.89 13.80
C LYS A 164 13.01 19.59 13.15
N LEU A 165 12.05 19.65 12.23
CA LEU A 165 11.51 18.46 11.56
C LEU A 165 12.55 17.79 10.65
N CYS A 166 13.34 18.56 9.89
CA CYS A 166 14.35 18.00 8.98
C CYS A 166 15.58 17.37 9.68
N ARG A 167 15.65 17.43 11.02
CA ARG A 167 16.75 16.89 11.83
C ARG A 167 16.34 15.78 12.79
N LYS A 168 15.05 15.46 12.84
CA LYS A 168 14.50 14.40 13.70
C LYS A 168 13.99 13.30 12.81
N SER A 169 14.14 12.06 13.27
CA SER A 169 13.57 10.91 12.59
C SER A 169 12.62 10.16 13.53
N VAL A 170 11.57 9.59 12.97
CA VAL A 170 10.68 8.64 13.64
C VAL A 170 11.01 7.23 13.17
N CYS A 171 10.83 6.26 14.07
CA CYS A 171 11.02 4.84 13.83
C CYS A 171 9.78 4.12 14.33
N VAL A 172 9.23 3.21 13.54
CA VAL A 172 8.20 2.28 14.03
C VAL A 172 8.90 1.08 14.64
N ALA A 173 8.50 0.73 15.86
CA ALA A 173 8.88 -0.52 16.50
C ALA A 173 7.70 -1.49 16.47
N GLY A 174 7.90 -2.69 15.91
CA GLY A 174 6.97 -3.83 16.03
C GLY A 174 6.03 -4.07 14.83
N PRO A 175 5.27 -5.17 14.86
CA PRO A 175 4.25 -5.47 13.85
C PRO A 175 3.10 -4.46 13.95
N VAL A 176 2.75 -3.83 12.82
CA VAL A 176 1.59 -2.93 12.74
C VAL A 176 0.41 -3.75 12.20
N SER A 177 -0.71 -3.73 12.91
CA SER A 177 -1.96 -4.26 12.38
C SER A 177 -2.69 -3.15 11.63
N LEU A 178 -3.06 -3.41 10.38
CA LEU A 178 -3.98 -2.53 9.66
C LEU A 178 -5.38 -2.77 10.21
N ASN A 179 -6.15 -1.70 10.38
CA ASN A 179 -7.54 -1.81 10.83
C ASN A 179 -8.39 -2.46 9.71
N LYS A 180 -8.59 -3.78 9.82
CA LYS A 180 -9.33 -4.59 8.84
C LYS A 180 -10.72 -4.02 8.51
N ARG A 181 -11.47 -3.54 9.51
CA ARG A 181 -12.79 -2.93 9.29
C ARG A 181 -12.71 -1.64 8.48
N ALA A 182 -11.67 -0.83 8.70
CA ALA A 182 -11.46 0.38 7.92
C ALA A 182 -11.12 0.02 6.47
N LEU A 183 -10.28 -0.99 6.23
CA LEU A 183 -9.92 -1.43 4.88
C LEU A 183 -11.09 -2.10 4.13
N GLU A 184 -11.85 -2.97 4.79
CA GLU A 184 -13.04 -3.62 4.21
C GLU A 184 -14.09 -2.59 3.80
N ALA A 185 -14.33 -1.57 4.63
CA ALA A 185 -15.23 -0.49 4.28
C ALA A 185 -14.75 0.33 3.07
N VAL A 186 -13.44 0.39 2.79
CA VAL A 186 -12.90 1.13 1.63
C VAL A 186 -12.92 0.25 0.38
N GLY A 187 -12.67 -1.05 0.53
CA GLY A 187 -12.72 -2.03 -0.55
C GLY A 187 -14.12 -2.19 -1.17
N ASP A 188 -15.17 -1.97 -0.38
CA ASP A 188 -16.56 -2.04 -0.85
C ASP A 188 -17.08 -0.73 -1.49
N GLU A 189 -16.36 0.40 -1.37
CA GLU A 189 -16.96 1.72 -1.66
C GLU A 189 -16.00 2.67 -2.39
N THR A 190 -16.09 2.69 -3.72
CA THR A 190 -15.59 3.75 -4.62
C THR A 190 -16.39 5.07 -4.53
N ASP A 191 -17.13 5.32 -3.44
CA ASP A 191 -17.89 6.57 -3.22
C ASP A 191 -17.41 7.30 -1.95
N GLY A 192 -16.55 8.30 -2.14
CA GLY A 192 -15.98 9.12 -1.08
C GLY A 192 -16.99 9.95 -0.27
N SER A 193 -18.26 10.00 -0.67
CA SER A 193 -19.31 10.73 0.06
C SER A 193 -19.74 10.05 1.36
N ARG A 194 -19.59 8.72 1.48
CA ARG A 194 -20.02 7.94 2.64
C ARG A 194 -19.05 8.02 3.83
N TRP A 195 -17.75 8.09 3.54
CA TRP A 195 -16.68 8.24 4.54
C TRP A 195 -16.79 9.52 5.36
N ARG A 196 -17.20 10.61 4.70
CA ARG A 196 -17.38 11.92 5.34
C ARG A 196 -18.38 11.85 6.49
N GLY A 197 -19.49 11.13 6.33
CA GLY A 197 -20.50 10.97 7.38
C GLY A 197 -19.99 10.19 8.59
N THR A 198 -19.28 9.08 8.36
CA THR A 198 -18.77 8.21 9.43
C THR A 198 -17.62 8.85 10.22
N LEU A 199 -16.74 9.59 9.54
CA LEU A 199 -15.64 10.33 10.16
C LEU A 199 -16.16 11.53 10.97
N LEU A 200 -17.11 12.29 10.43
CA LEU A 200 -17.77 13.39 11.18
C LEU A 200 -18.54 12.88 12.41
N ALA A 201 -19.20 11.73 12.30
CA ALA A 201 -19.91 11.10 13.42
C ALA A 201 -18.98 10.51 14.50
N SER A 202 -17.66 10.43 14.23
CA SER A 202 -16.66 9.91 15.16
C SER A 202 -15.67 10.98 15.64
N GLN A 203 -15.89 12.25 15.27
CA GLN A 203 -14.97 13.37 15.57
C GLN A 203 -14.73 13.57 17.07
N ASP A 204 -15.70 13.20 17.91
CA ASP A 204 -15.65 13.39 19.37
C ASP A 204 -15.21 12.12 20.12
N LYS A 205 -14.88 11.04 19.40
CA LYS A 205 -14.45 9.79 20.01
C LYS A 205 -12.94 9.81 20.26
N VAL A 206 -12.57 9.79 21.54
CA VAL A 206 -11.18 9.55 21.95
C VAL A 206 -10.93 8.05 21.92
N PHE A 207 -10.06 7.61 21.01
CA PHE A 207 -9.58 6.23 20.99
C PHE A 207 -8.46 6.10 22.03
N GLY A 208 -8.62 5.16 22.97
CA GLY A 208 -7.66 4.92 24.04
C GLY A 208 -6.30 4.49 23.46
N THR A 209 -5.24 5.10 23.99
CA THR A 209 -3.82 4.84 23.66
C THR A 209 -3.38 3.44 24.03
#